data_AF-A0AB34JUE2-F1
#
_entry.id   AF-A0AB34JUE2-F1
#
_cell.length_a   1.000
_cell.length_b   1.000
_cell.length_c   1.000
_cell.angle_alpha   90.00
_cell.angle_beta   90.00
_cell.angle_gamma   90.00
#
_symmetry.space_group_name_H-M   'P 1'
#
loop_
_entity.id
_entity.type
_entity.pdbx_description
1 polymer ?
#
loop_
_entity_poly.entity_id
_entity_poly.type
_entity_poly.pdbx_seq_one_letter_code
_entity_poly.pdbx_strand_id
1 'polypeptide(L)'
;MPPGLEENIILDLEEEDPVLVEWHKSSLDERLGVVFFTSRTRVVVDLVESGSPADELGIYPGQQLLSVNGTMVKSAERAIKLLSTRAKVVQLKLVQPAPKARAGNTVKTVVWAVSWMMINYRRDFIACLLLMAYNIVVISTLPILKQFLFETALPRFLTSGIDLCLIDMITTLVIIGVTTLLHCQTQYMLDLNKMDGAGFVPLMQRRLTMHITTLPQRILDQANEIALLAMIQEDVVVLDRVISAFFDLTIGSLTLLCLLPILATLSGELTCIIALAVPVFLSMQLRLGAFTAKAAEMLRDAEALFMRLIEENLVYARTKARAYVVPHQCFENRAIEYLSSFLAPSETAWFGAVDE
;
A
#
# COMPACT_ATOMS: atom_id res chain seq x y z
N MET A 1 3.70 34.24 -0.23
CA MET A 1 3.79 33.49 -1.50
C MET A 1 4.30 34.44 -2.57
N PRO A 2 5.43 34.16 -3.24
CA PRO A 2 5.78 34.90 -4.44
C PRO A 2 5.03 34.31 -5.64
N PRO A 3 4.53 35.15 -6.57
CA PRO A 3 4.02 34.71 -7.86
C PRO A 3 5.16 34.69 -8.88
N GLY A 4 5.36 33.57 -9.58
CA GLY A 4 6.30 33.51 -10.70
C GLY A 4 7.16 32.25 -10.68
N LEU A 5 6.57 31.13 -11.10
CA LEU A 5 7.25 29.93 -11.59
C LEU A 5 6.19 29.05 -12.28
N GLU A 6 5.65 29.55 -13.39
CA GLU A 6 5.03 28.71 -14.40
C GLU A 6 6.15 28.10 -15.25
N GLU A 7 6.88 27.16 -14.66
CA GLU A 7 7.75 26.28 -15.43
C GLU A 7 6.86 25.29 -16.18
N ASN A 8 6.90 25.37 -17.52
CA ASN A 8 6.43 24.36 -18.44
C ASN A 8 7.17 23.06 -18.17
N ILE A 9 6.71 22.28 -17.20
CA ILE A 9 7.07 20.87 -17.08
C ILE A 9 6.28 20.15 -18.18
N ILE A 10 6.89 20.04 -19.35
CA ILE A 10 6.54 19.01 -20.33
C ILE A 10 6.96 17.71 -19.66
N LEU A 11 6.04 17.12 -18.90
CA LEU A 11 6.16 15.74 -18.43
C LEU A 11 6.21 14.89 -19.69
N ASP A 12 7.39 14.34 -19.98
CA ASP A 12 7.55 13.18 -20.84
C ASP A 12 6.68 12.08 -20.24
N LEU A 13 5.45 12.00 -20.74
CA LEU A 13 4.51 10.94 -20.46
C LEU A 13 5.12 9.71 -21.12
N GLU A 14 5.71 8.82 -20.32
CA GLU A 14 6.00 7.44 -20.74
C GLU A 14 4.71 6.94 -21.43
N GLU A 15 4.78 6.63 -22.73
CA GLU A 15 3.65 6.17 -23.53
C GLU A 15 3.14 4.86 -22.94
N GLU A 16 2.12 4.93 -22.08
CA GLU A 16 1.45 3.74 -21.58
C GLU A 16 0.80 3.00 -22.75
N ASP A 17 1.02 1.68 -22.79
CA ASP A 17 0.52 0.83 -23.86
C ASP A 17 -1.01 0.90 -23.94
N PRO A 18 -1.56 1.45 -25.03
CA PRO A 18 -2.99 1.63 -25.15
C PRO A 18 -3.69 0.29 -25.36
N VAL A 19 -4.69 0.01 -24.53
CA VAL A 19 -5.54 -1.18 -24.64
C VAL A 19 -6.58 -0.96 -25.75
N LEU A 20 -6.65 -1.90 -26.69
CA LEU A 20 -7.61 -1.86 -27.78
C LEU A 20 -8.77 -2.80 -27.46
N VAL A 21 -9.97 -2.22 -27.35
CA VAL A 21 -11.20 -2.92 -26.97
C VAL A 21 -12.14 -2.90 -28.18
N GLU A 22 -12.61 -4.06 -28.63
CA GLU A 22 -13.55 -4.18 -29.73
C GLU A 22 -14.97 -4.43 -29.21
N TRP A 23 -15.91 -3.57 -29.59
CA TRP A 23 -17.32 -3.70 -29.25
C TRP A 23 -18.14 -4.09 -30.47
N HIS A 24 -18.82 -5.22 -30.40
CA HIS A 24 -19.76 -5.69 -31.41
C HIS A 24 -21.18 -5.33 -31.01
N LYS A 25 -21.84 -4.45 -31.78
CA LYS A 25 -23.23 -4.06 -31.50
C LYS A 25 -24.19 -5.18 -31.92
N SER A 26 -25.07 -5.57 -31.01
CA SER A 26 -26.19 -6.48 -31.24
C SER A 26 -27.27 -5.79 -32.07
N SER A 27 -27.47 -4.49 -31.85
CA SER A 27 -28.39 -3.65 -32.64
C SER A 27 -27.80 -2.27 -32.95
N LEU A 28 -28.25 -1.63 -34.03
CA LEU A 28 -27.74 -0.32 -34.46
C LEU A 28 -27.99 0.80 -33.43
N ASP A 29 -29.03 0.64 -32.61
CA ASP A 29 -29.46 1.63 -31.62
C ASP A 29 -28.94 1.33 -30.20
N GLU A 30 -28.16 0.24 -30.05
CA GLU A 30 -27.57 -0.15 -28.77
C GLU A 30 -26.58 0.92 -28.28
N ARG A 31 -26.71 1.28 -27.00
CA ARG A 31 -25.83 2.24 -26.34
C ARG A 31 -24.77 1.49 -25.54
N LEU A 32 -23.56 2.05 -25.54
CA LEU A 32 -22.41 1.47 -24.83
C LEU A 32 -22.60 1.51 -23.29
N GLY A 33 -23.41 2.45 -22.77
CA GLY A 33 -23.63 2.64 -21.32
C GLY A 33 -22.51 3.39 -20.61
N VAL A 34 -21.85 4.33 -21.30
CA VAL A 34 -20.71 5.10 -20.75
C VAL A 34 -20.98 6.60 -20.82
N VAL A 35 -20.69 7.28 -19.72
CA VAL A 35 -20.64 8.74 -19.66
C VAL A 35 -19.19 9.17 -19.73
N PHE A 36 -18.89 10.09 -20.65
CA PHE A 36 -17.56 10.68 -20.80
C PHE A 36 -17.55 12.12 -20.30
N PHE A 37 -16.46 12.53 -19.67
CA PHE A 37 -16.19 13.93 -19.37
C PHE A 37 -14.87 14.39 -20.00
N THR A 38 -14.76 15.69 -20.27
CA THR A 38 -13.53 16.27 -20.84
C THR A 38 -12.73 16.98 -19.75
N SER A 39 -11.53 16.48 -19.43
CA SER A 39 -10.62 17.08 -18.46
C SER A 39 -9.44 17.74 -19.17
N ARG A 40 -9.39 19.08 -19.18
CA ARG A 40 -8.39 19.94 -19.87
C ARG A 40 -8.26 19.67 -21.38
N THR A 41 -7.74 18.51 -21.78
CA THR A 41 -7.51 18.08 -23.16
C THR A 41 -7.78 16.59 -23.40
N ARG A 42 -8.26 15.87 -22.39
CA ARG A 42 -8.41 14.40 -22.39
C ARG A 42 -9.86 14.02 -22.17
N VAL A 43 -10.34 13.01 -22.89
CA VAL A 43 -11.66 12.43 -22.65
C VAL A 43 -11.49 11.26 -21.71
N VAL A 44 -12.18 11.31 -20.58
CA VAL A 44 -12.08 10.33 -19.50
C VAL A 44 -13.46 9.71 -19.28
N VAL A 45 -13.48 8.41 -19.02
CA VAL A 45 -14.67 7.69 -18.60
C VAL A 45 -15.07 8.19 -17.20
N ASP A 46 -16.26 8.77 -17.09
CA ASP A 46 -16.80 9.29 -15.82
C ASP A 46 -17.57 8.18 -15.09
N LEU A 47 -18.53 7.59 -15.79
CA LEU A 47 -19.45 6.58 -15.27
C LEU A 47 -19.62 5.47 -16.30
N VAL A 48 -19.68 4.24 -15.80
CA VAL A 48 -20.07 3.06 -16.56
C VAL A 48 -21.31 2.48 -15.90
N GLU A 49 -22.39 2.30 -16.67
CA GLU A 49 -23.63 1.70 -16.18
C GLU A 49 -23.42 0.20 -15.93
N SER A 50 -23.79 -0.30 -14.75
CA SER A 50 -23.64 -1.72 -14.42
C SER A 50 -24.48 -2.61 -15.34
N GLY A 51 -23.88 -3.69 -15.85
CA GLY A 51 -24.51 -4.59 -16.82
C GLY A 51 -24.68 -4.01 -18.22
N SER A 52 -24.07 -2.85 -18.51
CA SER A 52 -24.01 -2.31 -19.86
C SER A 52 -22.93 -2.98 -20.70
N PRO A 53 -22.96 -2.87 -22.04
CA PRO A 53 -21.91 -3.43 -22.89
C PRO A 53 -20.50 -2.92 -22.54
N ALA A 54 -20.36 -1.71 -21.98
CA ALA A 54 -19.07 -1.24 -21.49
C ALA A 54 -18.55 -1.97 -20.25
N ASP A 55 -19.44 -2.31 -19.33
CA ASP A 55 -19.10 -3.07 -18.13
C ASP A 55 -18.62 -4.48 -18.52
N GLU A 56 -19.32 -5.11 -19.48
CA GLU A 56 -18.93 -6.41 -20.06
C GLU A 56 -17.56 -6.37 -20.78
N LEU A 57 -17.22 -5.22 -21.36
CA LEU A 57 -15.93 -4.98 -22.02
C LEU A 57 -14.80 -4.61 -21.03
N GLY A 58 -15.10 -4.54 -19.72
CA GLY A 58 -14.13 -4.18 -18.69
C GLY A 58 -13.69 -2.71 -18.77
N ILE A 59 -14.53 -1.82 -19.29
CA ILE A 59 -14.32 -0.37 -19.25
C ILE A 59 -14.66 0.10 -17.84
N TYR A 60 -13.81 0.92 -17.23
CA TYR A 60 -14.04 1.45 -15.88
C TYR A 60 -13.81 2.97 -15.79
N PRO A 61 -14.47 3.63 -14.83
CA PRO A 61 -14.23 5.05 -14.53
C PRO A 61 -12.75 5.38 -14.38
N GLY A 62 -12.34 6.52 -14.95
CA GLY A 62 -10.96 7.00 -14.94
C GLY A 62 -10.13 6.63 -16.17
N GLN A 63 -10.54 5.64 -16.98
CA GLN A 63 -9.86 5.34 -18.24
C GLN A 63 -9.92 6.50 -19.21
N GLN A 64 -8.81 6.74 -19.91
CA GLN A 64 -8.71 7.79 -20.89
C GLN A 64 -9.01 7.24 -22.29
N LEU A 65 -10.01 7.80 -22.97
CA LEU A 65 -10.34 7.48 -24.35
C LEU A 65 -9.43 8.27 -25.30
N LEU A 66 -8.54 7.58 -26.01
CA LEU A 66 -7.66 8.18 -27.01
C LEU A 66 -8.33 8.29 -28.38
N SER A 67 -8.92 7.19 -28.86
CA SER A 67 -9.54 7.14 -30.18
C SER A 67 -10.71 6.17 -30.26
N VAL A 68 -11.64 6.47 -31.17
CA VAL A 68 -12.77 5.61 -31.54
C VAL A 68 -12.65 5.31 -33.04
N ASN A 69 -12.57 4.04 -33.42
CA ASN A 69 -12.37 3.60 -34.81
C ASN A 69 -11.18 4.31 -35.49
N GLY A 70 -10.04 4.38 -34.80
CA GLY A 70 -8.84 5.08 -35.26
C GLY A 70 -8.94 6.61 -35.29
N THR A 71 -10.10 7.20 -35.00
CA THR A 71 -10.27 8.66 -34.95
C THR A 71 -9.97 9.18 -33.55
N MET A 72 -8.95 10.03 -33.43
CA MET A 72 -8.57 10.65 -32.14
C MET A 72 -9.72 11.50 -31.57
N VAL A 73 -9.98 11.32 -30.28
CA VAL A 73 -11.07 12.00 -29.56
C VAL A 73 -10.48 13.05 -28.62
N LYS A 74 -10.88 14.31 -28.80
CA LYS A 74 -10.43 15.45 -27.98
C LYS A 74 -11.52 16.02 -27.05
N SER A 75 -12.78 15.64 -27.25
CA SER A 75 -13.94 16.13 -26.50
C SER A 75 -14.96 15.00 -26.32
N ALA A 76 -15.60 14.95 -25.16
CA ALA A 76 -16.66 14.01 -24.82
C ALA A 76 -17.81 14.05 -25.84
N GLU A 77 -18.20 15.25 -26.33
CA GLU A 77 -19.24 15.40 -27.35
C GLU A 77 -18.87 14.68 -28.65
N ARG A 78 -17.59 14.77 -29.05
CA ARG A 78 -17.07 14.09 -30.23
C ARG A 78 -17.03 12.58 -30.02
N ALA A 79 -16.70 12.13 -28.82
CA ALA A 79 -16.75 10.71 -28.45
C ALA A 79 -18.16 10.16 -28.64
N ILE A 80 -19.16 10.84 -28.06
CA ILE A 80 -20.58 10.46 -28.14
C ILE A 80 -21.04 10.43 -29.60
N LYS A 81 -20.64 11.41 -30.42
CA LYS A 81 -20.98 11.45 -31.85
C LYS A 81 -20.36 10.31 -32.67
N LEU A 82 -19.13 9.92 -32.33
CA LEU A 82 -18.46 8.79 -32.99
C LEU A 82 -19.08 7.46 -32.58
N LEU A 83 -19.48 7.32 -31.31
CA LEU A 83 -20.16 6.13 -30.78
C LEU A 83 -21.58 5.94 -31.32
N SER A 84 -22.28 7.06 -31.60
CA SER A 84 -23.62 7.04 -32.19
C SER A 84 -23.62 6.76 -33.70
N THR A 85 -22.44 6.72 -34.33
CA THR A 85 -22.33 6.34 -35.74
C THR A 85 -22.76 4.88 -35.92
N ARG A 86 -23.51 4.60 -36.99
CA ARG A 86 -24.04 3.27 -37.35
C ARG A 86 -22.95 2.31 -37.85
N ALA A 87 -21.95 2.04 -37.00
CA ALA A 87 -20.95 1.01 -37.22
C ALA A 87 -21.33 -0.25 -36.43
N LYS A 88 -21.21 -1.43 -37.07
CA LYS A 88 -21.47 -2.73 -36.43
C LYS A 88 -20.38 -3.13 -35.44
N VAL A 89 -19.14 -2.69 -35.69
CA VAL A 89 -17.98 -2.90 -34.84
C VAL A 89 -17.39 -1.55 -34.47
N VAL A 90 -17.13 -1.33 -33.19
CA VAL A 90 -16.52 -0.11 -32.66
C VAL A 90 -15.24 -0.47 -31.91
N GLN A 91 -14.11 0.03 -32.38
CA GLN A 91 -12.81 -0.13 -31.73
C GLN A 91 -12.53 1.07 -30.83
N LEU A 92 -12.33 0.83 -29.54
CA LEU A 92 -11.98 1.83 -28.55
C LEU A 92 -10.51 1.65 -28.19
N LYS A 93 -9.74 2.73 -28.31
CA LYS A 93 -8.35 2.76 -27.82
C LYS A 93 -8.35 3.50 -26.50
N LEU A 94 -8.23 2.75 -25.41
CA LEU A 94 -8.28 3.23 -24.04
C LEU A 94 -6.88 3.16 -23.44
N VAL A 95 -6.48 4.21 -22.75
CA VAL A 95 -5.32 4.19 -21.85
C VAL A 95 -5.87 3.98 -20.47
N GLN A 96 -5.41 2.92 -19.80
CA GLN A 96 -5.69 2.75 -18.38
C GLN A 96 -5.15 3.98 -17.67
N PRO A 97 -5.87 4.57 -16.71
CA PRO A 97 -5.25 5.63 -15.94
C PRO A 97 -4.05 4.98 -15.26
N ALA A 98 -2.84 5.47 -15.56
CA ALA A 98 -1.69 5.26 -14.68
C ALA A 98 -2.23 5.32 -13.25
N PRO A 99 -2.09 4.27 -12.42
CA PRO A 99 -2.42 4.40 -11.01
C PRO A 99 -1.68 5.65 -10.59
N LYS A 100 -2.43 6.72 -10.24
CA LYS A 100 -1.81 8.04 -10.04
C LYS A 100 -0.77 7.81 -8.97
N ALA A 101 0.49 7.76 -9.38
CA ALA A 101 1.61 7.55 -8.51
C ALA A 101 1.46 8.59 -7.41
N ARG A 102 0.97 8.19 -6.23
CA ARG A 102 0.90 9.05 -5.05
C ARG A 102 2.32 9.38 -4.55
N ALA A 103 3.35 9.03 -5.32
CA ALA A 103 4.76 9.31 -5.17
C ALA A 103 5.08 10.81 -4.96
N GLY A 104 4.23 11.73 -5.42
CA GLY A 104 4.52 13.18 -5.34
C GLY A 104 4.41 13.83 -3.96
N ASN A 105 3.87 13.15 -2.93
CA ASN A 105 3.56 13.79 -1.65
C ASN A 105 4.07 13.03 -0.42
N THR A 106 5.05 12.14 -0.52
CA THR A 106 5.60 11.41 0.66
C THR A 106 5.97 12.35 1.80
N VAL A 107 6.66 13.46 1.50
CA VAL A 107 6.99 14.49 2.50
C VAL A 107 5.73 15.11 3.12
N LYS A 108 4.71 15.43 2.31
CA LYS A 108 3.45 15.97 2.83
C LYS A 108 2.69 14.95 3.68
N THR A 109 2.72 13.68 3.31
CA THR A 109 2.12 12.58 4.07
C THR A 109 2.82 12.41 5.41
N VAL A 110 4.16 12.44 5.43
CA VAL A 110 4.95 12.41 6.67
C VAL A 110 4.64 13.61 7.54
N VAL A 111 4.69 14.83 6.98
CA VAL A 111 4.39 16.07 7.71
C VAL A 111 2.97 16.05 8.27
N TRP A 112 1.99 15.59 7.48
CA TRP A 112 0.62 15.42 7.92
C TRP A 112 0.50 14.39 9.04
N ALA A 113 1.13 13.22 8.91
CA ALA A 113 1.08 12.15 9.90
C ALA A 113 1.71 12.59 11.23
N VAL A 114 2.90 13.20 11.18
CA VAL A 114 3.59 13.74 12.36
C VAL A 114 2.76 14.85 13.01
N SER A 115 2.20 15.77 12.22
CA SER A 115 1.32 16.83 12.74
C SER A 115 0.08 16.25 13.42
N TRP A 116 -0.51 15.23 12.82
CA TRP A 116 -1.68 14.55 13.37
C TRP A 116 -1.35 13.80 14.66
N MET A 117 -0.22 13.10 14.72
CA MET A 117 0.30 12.44 15.93
C MET A 117 0.56 13.46 17.05
N MET A 118 1.16 14.60 16.72
CA MET A 118 1.39 15.69 17.66
C MET A 118 0.10 16.25 18.27
N ILE A 119 -0.98 16.35 17.48
CA ILE A 119 -2.27 16.86 17.95
C ILE A 119 -3.03 15.82 18.78
N ASN A 120 -3.11 14.58 18.30
CA ASN A 120 -3.96 13.55 18.90
C ASN A 120 -3.27 12.77 20.04
N TYR A 121 -1.94 12.61 19.98
CA TYR A 121 -1.14 11.76 20.87
C TYR A 121 0.06 12.50 21.45
N ARG A 122 -0.12 13.79 21.76
CA ARG A 122 0.96 14.69 22.20
C ARG A 122 1.85 14.09 23.30
N ARG A 123 1.25 13.48 24.33
CA ARG A 123 1.98 12.94 25.49
C ARG A 123 2.86 11.76 25.08
N ASP A 124 2.30 10.79 24.38
CA ASP A 124 3.00 9.57 23.99
C ASP A 124 4.07 9.86 22.93
N PHE A 125 3.78 10.81 22.03
CA PHE A 125 4.71 11.24 21.00
C PHE A 125 5.92 11.96 21.61
N ILE A 126 5.69 12.87 22.57
CA ILE A 126 6.77 13.51 23.33
C ILE A 126 7.57 12.47 24.14
N ALA A 127 6.90 11.50 24.77
CA ALA A 127 7.59 10.43 25.48
C ALA A 127 8.50 9.61 24.56
N CYS A 128 8.03 9.28 23.35
CA CYS A 128 8.84 8.61 22.33
C CYS A 128 10.03 9.48 21.91
N LEU A 129 9.83 10.76 21.61
CA LEU A 129 10.92 11.67 21.25
C LEU A 129 11.97 11.81 22.37
N LEU A 130 11.54 11.89 23.63
CA LEU A 130 12.46 11.92 24.78
C LEU A 130 13.24 10.62 24.92
N LEU A 131 12.58 9.48 24.69
CA LEU A 131 13.22 8.16 24.79
C LEU A 131 14.18 7.92 23.61
N MET A 132 13.86 8.42 22.42
CA MET A 132 14.77 8.46 21.26
C MET A 132 15.98 9.34 21.56
N ALA A 133 15.78 10.55 22.08
CA ALA A 133 16.88 11.45 22.45
C ALA A 133 17.80 10.81 23.49
N TYR A 134 17.22 10.15 24.50
CA TYR A 134 17.98 9.38 25.49
C TYR A 134 18.78 8.24 24.85
N ASN A 135 18.15 7.46 23.97
CA ASN A 135 18.83 6.37 23.25
C ASN A 135 20.00 6.89 22.40
N ILE A 136 19.83 8.03 21.71
CA ILE A 136 20.90 8.68 20.94
C ILE A 136 22.09 9.05 21.84
N VAL A 137 21.83 9.60 23.03
CA VAL A 137 22.90 9.91 24.01
C VAL A 137 23.61 8.65 24.48
N VAL A 138 22.88 7.58 24.82
CA VAL A 138 23.47 6.30 25.27
C VAL A 138 24.33 5.68 24.16
N ILE A 139 23.81 5.60 22.93
CA ILE A 139 24.52 5.05 21.77
C ILE A 139 25.78 5.86 21.46
N SER A 140 25.68 7.19 21.45
CA SER A 140 26.82 8.07 21.10
C SER A 140 27.90 8.10 22.19
N THR A 141 27.55 7.86 23.45
CA THR A 141 28.52 7.81 24.57
C THR A 141 29.35 6.52 24.53
N LEU A 142 28.79 5.43 24.02
CA LEU A 142 29.39 4.09 24.09
C LEU A 142 30.73 3.98 23.32
N PRO A 143 30.90 4.54 22.11
CA PRO A 143 32.21 4.62 21.44
C PRO A 143 33.25 5.42 22.21
N ILE A 144 32.87 6.57 22.78
CA ILE A 144 33.78 7.42 23.58
C ILE A 144 34.31 6.63 24.76
N LEU A 145 33.38 6.00 25.47
CA LEU A 145 33.67 5.25 26.68
C LEU A 145 34.57 4.06 26.36
N LYS A 146 34.31 3.34 25.26
CA LYS A 146 35.17 2.27 24.77
C LYS A 146 36.58 2.77 24.49
N GLN A 147 36.72 3.87 23.75
CA GLN A 147 38.02 4.41 23.39
C GLN A 147 38.80 4.85 24.63
N PHE A 148 38.18 5.64 25.50
CA PHE A 148 38.81 6.12 26.74
C PHE A 148 39.25 4.96 27.63
N LEU A 149 38.40 3.93 27.77
CA LEU A 149 38.72 2.74 28.55
C LEU A 149 39.87 1.95 27.90
N PHE A 150 39.89 1.79 26.58
CA PHE A 150 40.96 1.08 25.87
C PHE A 150 42.30 1.81 25.97
N GLU A 151 42.30 3.13 25.77
CA GLU A 151 43.50 3.98 25.88
C GLU A 151 44.07 4.00 27.30
N THR A 152 43.23 3.89 28.32
CA THR A 152 43.69 3.89 29.72
C THR A 152 44.09 2.49 30.20
N ALA A 153 43.33 1.46 29.82
CA ALA A 153 43.55 0.09 30.29
C ALA A 153 44.74 -0.59 29.59
N LEU A 154 44.92 -0.37 28.28
CA LEU A 154 45.96 -1.05 27.50
C LEU A 154 47.39 -0.71 27.98
N PRO A 155 47.77 0.55 28.23
CA PRO A 155 49.10 0.86 28.75
C PRO A 155 49.32 0.31 30.16
N ARG A 156 48.30 0.39 31.03
CA ARG A 156 48.37 -0.15 32.40
C ARG A 156 48.54 -1.66 32.42
N PHE A 157 47.89 -2.37 31.49
CA PHE A 157 48.09 -3.80 31.28
C PHE A 157 49.54 -4.12 30.94
N LEU A 158 50.14 -3.35 30.04
CA LEU A 158 51.51 -3.56 29.58
C LEU A 158 52.55 -3.26 30.66
N THR A 159 52.29 -2.30 31.57
CA THR A 159 53.30 -1.84 32.54
C THR A 159 53.20 -2.47 33.94
N SER A 160 52.02 -2.88 34.40
CA SER A 160 51.76 -3.02 35.85
C SER A 160 51.61 -4.47 36.35
N GLY A 161 51.72 -5.46 35.46
CA GLY A 161 51.46 -6.86 35.79
C GLY A 161 49.96 -7.21 35.86
N ILE A 162 49.66 -8.49 36.09
CA ILE A 162 48.34 -9.10 35.85
C ILE A 162 47.25 -8.60 36.82
N ASP A 163 47.59 -8.35 38.08
CA ASP A 163 46.59 -8.22 39.16
C ASP A 163 45.80 -6.90 39.14
N LEU A 164 46.46 -5.74 38.97
CA LEU A 164 45.74 -4.46 38.88
C LEU A 164 45.00 -4.29 37.54
N CYS A 165 45.52 -4.87 36.45
CA CYS A 165 44.86 -4.76 35.16
C CYS A 165 43.55 -5.54 35.09
N LEU A 166 43.46 -6.66 35.80
CA LEU A 166 42.26 -7.49 35.80
C LEU A 166 41.04 -6.71 36.33
N ILE A 167 41.25 -5.81 37.29
CA ILE A 167 40.20 -4.93 37.84
C ILE A 167 39.75 -3.89 36.81
N ASP A 168 40.69 -3.20 36.14
CA ASP A 168 40.37 -2.19 35.11
C ASP A 168 39.66 -2.84 33.88
N MET A 169 40.03 -4.06 33.51
CA MET A 169 39.34 -4.81 32.46
C MET A 169 37.93 -5.24 32.86
N ILE A 170 37.74 -5.77 34.07
CA ILE A 170 36.42 -6.19 34.55
C ILE A 170 35.49 -4.98 34.65
N THR A 171 35.96 -3.86 35.23
CA THR A 171 35.14 -2.64 35.33
C THR A 171 34.76 -2.11 33.95
N THR A 172 35.67 -2.12 32.99
CA THR A 172 35.38 -1.78 31.59
C THR A 172 34.31 -2.68 30.98
N LEU A 173 34.43 -3.99 31.17
CA LEU A 173 33.47 -4.98 30.67
C LEU A 173 32.08 -4.79 31.29
N VAL A 174 32.02 -4.52 32.60
CA VAL A 174 30.77 -4.26 33.32
C VAL A 174 30.12 -2.97 32.80
N ILE A 175 30.89 -1.90 32.63
CA ILE A 175 30.38 -0.62 32.11
C ILE A 175 29.82 -0.79 30.69
N ILE A 176 30.53 -1.50 29.80
CA ILE A 176 30.05 -1.81 28.46
C ILE A 176 28.77 -2.65 28.55
N GLY A 177 28.76 -3.69 29.37
CA GLY A 177 27.60 -4.56 29.58
C GLY A 177 26.36 -3.80 30.04
N VAL A 178 26.50 -2.95 31.07
CA VAL A 178 25.40 -2.13 31.59
C VAL A 178 24.90 -1.16 30.52
N THR A 179 25.80 -0.51 29.78
CA THR A 179 25.40 0.44 28.73
C THR A 179 24.68 -0.27 27.58
N THR A 180 25.13 -1.47 27.18
CA THR A 180 24.42 -2.29 26.19
C THR A 180 23.06 -2.75 26.68
N LEU A 181 22.94 -3.10 27.96
CA LEU A 181 21.66 -3.51 28.54
C LEU A 181 20.68 -2.33 28.62
N LEU A 182 21.16 -1.13 28.96
CA LEU A 182 20.37 0.10 28.88
C LEU A 182 19.92 0.39 27.45
N HIS A 183 20.81 0.23 26.46
CA HIS A 183 20.44 0.36 25.06
C HIS A 183 19.35 -0.65 24.66
N CYS A 184 19.50 -1.93 24.99
CA CYS A 184 18.47 -2.95 24.74
C CYS A 184 17.15 -2.61 25.45
N GLN A 185 17.19 -2.12 26.68
CA GLN A 185 16.00 -1.68 27.41
C GLN A 185 15.33 -0.48 26.73
N THR A 186 16.10 0.50 26.26
CA THR A 186 15.53 1.63 25.53
C THR A 186 14.92 1.21 24.21
N GLN A 187 15.57 0.31 23.47
CA GLN A 187 15.00 -0.24 22.24
C GLN A 187 13.72 -1.02 22.53
N TYR A 188 13.70 -1.83 23.58
CA TYR A 188 12.50 -2.52 24.01
C TYR A 188 11.38 -1.55 24.42
N MET A 189 11.71 -0.44 25.09
CA MET A 189 10.73 0.59 25.46
C MET A 189 10.27 1.40 24.24
N LEU A 190 11.11 1.66 23.26
CA LEU A 190 10.69 2.21 21.95
C LEU A 190 9.75 1.21 21.28
N ASP A 191 10.11 -0.07 21.26
CA ASP A 191 9.33 -1.17 20.70
C ASP A 191 7.95 -1.32 21.37
N LEU A 192 7.88 -1.18 22.69
CA LEU A 192 6.62 -1.23 23.44
C LEU A 192 5.77 0.02 23.24
N ASN A 193 6.39 1.19 23.23
CA ASN A 193 5.70 2.46 23.04
C ASN A 193 5.43 2.76 21.56
N LYS A 194 5.82 1.86 20.65
CA LYS A 194 5.84 2.00 19.19
C LYS A 194 4.68 2.87 18.68
N MET A 195 5.02 4.14 18.47
CA MET A 195 4.31 5.01 17.55
C MET A 195 4.51 4.52 16.11
N ASP A 196 5.52 3.69 15.86
CA ASP A 196 5.73 2.97 14.61
C ASP A 196 4.61 1.94 14.49
N GLY A 197 3.69 2.15 13.57
CA GLY A 197 2.76 1.12 13.12
C GLY A 197 1.85 0.53 14.17
N ALA A 198 2.34 -0.42 14.96
CA ALA A 198 1.60 -1.28 15.85
C ALA A 198 0.59 -0.56 16.76
N GLY A 199 0.88 0.64 17.29
CA GLY A 199 -0.10 1.42 18.05
C GLY A 199 -0.95 2.36 17.17
N PHE A 200 -0.32 3.03 16.21
CA PHE A 200 -0.94 4.06 15.38
C PHE A 200 -1.85 3.48 14.29
N VAL A 201 -1.39 2.47 13.56
CA VAL A 201 -2.08 1.76 12.46
C VAL A 201 -3.41 1.18 12.90
N PRO A 202 -3.51 0.35 13.96
CA PRO A 202 -4.80 -0.21 14.34
C PRO A 202 -5.78 0.87 14.77
N LEU A 203 -5.28 1.96 15.35
CA LEU A 203 -6.12 3.07 15.80
C LEU A 203 -6.60 3.92 14.62
N MET A 204 -5.74 4.18 13.63
CA MET A 204 -6.11 4.78 12.35
C MET A 204 -7.12 3.91 11.62
N GLN A 205 -6.86 2.61 11.49
CA GLN A 205 -7.80 1.65 10.90
C GLN A 205 -9.14 1.70 11.61
N ARG A 206 -9.15 1.62 12.94
CA ARG A 206 -10.39 1.71 13.73
C ARG A 206 -11.14 3.02 13.48
N ARG A 207 -10.45 4.17 13.41
CA ARG A 207 -11.08 5.48 13.12
C ARG A 207 -11.60 5.56 11.69
N LEU A 208 -10.85 5.07 10.70
CA LEU A 208 -11.28 5.02 9.30
C LEU A 208 -12.49 4.12 9.15
N THR A 209 -12.46 2.92 9.73
CA THR A 209 -13.58 1.99 9.73
C THR A 209 -14.80 2.63 10.38
N MET A 210 -14.67 3.25 11.57
CA MET A 210 -15.78 3.99 12.18
C MET A 210 -16.29 5.11 11.26
N HIS A 211 -15.40 5.87 10.64
CA HIS A 211 -15.82 6.94 9.74
C HIS A 211 -16.59 6.40 8.54
N ILE A 212 -16.11 5.32 7.92
CA ILE A 212 -16.77 4.66 6.79
C ILE A 212 -18.14 4.11 7.17
N THR A 213 -18.28 3.52 8.36
CA THR A 213 -19.59 3.06 8.85
C THR A 213 -20.58 4.21 9.11
N THR A 214 -20.09 5.45 9.21
CA THR A 214 -20.95 6.65 9.35
C THR A 214 -21.17 7.40 8.05
N LEU A 215 -20.57 6.97 6.93
CA LEU A 215 -20.79 7.60 5.63
C LEU A 215 -22.21 7.33 5.13
N PRO A 216 -22.86 8.32 4.48
CA PRO A 216 -24.15 8.10 3.83
C PRO A 216 -24.10 6.96 2.82
N GLN A 217 -25.12 6.11 2.80
CA GLN A 217 -25.17 4.92 1.94
C GLN A 217 -24.99 5.23 0.45
N ARG A 218 -25.48 6.40 -0.02
CA ARG A 218 -25.22 6.91 -1.38
C ARG A 218 -23.73 6.88 -1.79
N ILE A 219 -22.82 7.18 -0.87
CA ILE A 219 -21.38 7.22 -1.16
C ILE A 219 -20.81 5.79 -1.18
N LEU A 220 -21.30 4.94 -0.27
CA LEU A 220 -20.93 3.53 -0.21
C LEU A 220 -21.45 2.75 -1.41
N ASP A 221 -22.63 3.06 -1.93
CA ASP A 221 -23.19 2.40 -3.12
C ASP A 221 -22.40 2.77 -4.39
N GLN A 222 -21.72 3.92 -4.41
CA GLN A 222 -20.89 4.36 -5.54
C GLN A 222 -19.46 3.78 -5.49
N ALA A 223 -18.98 3.38 -4.32
CA ALA A 223 -17.65 2.84 -4.12
C ALA A 223 -17.74 1.33 -3.89
N ASN A 224 -16.97 0.52 -4.62
CA ASN A 224 -16.90 -0.91 -4.33
C ASN A 224 -16.38 -1.09 -2.89
N GLU A 225 -17.22 -1.58 -1.97
CA GLU A 225 -16.91 -1.72 -0.53
C GLU A 225 -15.61 -2.52 -0.32
N ILE A 226 -15.41 -3.56 -1.13
CA ILE A 226 -14.21 -4.40 -1.11
C ILE A 226 -12.97 -3.58 -1.50
N ALA A 227 -13.07 -2.76 -2.53
CA ALA A 227 -11.96 -1.91 -2.97
C ALA A 227 -11.61 -0.84 -1.94
N LEU A 228 -12.62 -0.28 -1.26
CA LEU A 228 -12.43 0.72 -0.21
C LEU A 228 -11.73 0.09 1.00
N LEU A 229 -12.14 -1.12 1.41
CA LEU A 229 -11.54 -1.84 2.52
C LEU A 229 -10.10 -2.28 2.21
N ALA A 230 -9.85 -2.77 0.98
CA ALA A 230 -8.51 -3.10 0.49
C ALA A 230 -7.61 -1.86 0.49
N MET A 231 -8.10 -0.72 -0.01
CA MET A 231 -7.36 0.54 -0.02
C MET A 231 -6.95 0.99 1.39
N ILE A 232 -7.82 0.84 2.40
CA ILE A 232 -7.47 1.18 3.79
C ILE A 232 -6.40 0.23 4.32
N GLN A 233 -6.54 -1.07 4.09
CA GLN A 233 -5.58 -2.05 4.59
C GLN A 233 -4.19 -1.80 3.99
N GLU A 234 -4.13 -1.54 2.69
CA GLU A 234 -2.90 -1.27 1.98
C GLU A 234 -2.31 0.10 2.37
N ASP A 235 -3.08 1.19 2.25
CA ASP A 235 -2.60 2.56 2.53
C ASP A 235 -2.07 2.69 3.97
N VAL A 236 -2.70 2.00 4.92
CA VAL A 236 -2.24 2.04 6.32
C VAL A 236 -0.92 1.29 6.51
N VAL A 237 -0.69 0.17 5.83
CA VAL A 237 0.61 -0.54 5.85
C VAL A 237 1.68 0.31 5.18
N VAL A 238 1.35 1.04 4.10
CA VAL A 238 2.28 1.99 3.48
C VAL A 238 2.62 3.12 4.44
N LEU A 239 1.62 3.68 5.11
CA LEU A 239 1.80 4.76 6.08
C LEU A 239 2.70 4.34 7.24
N ASP A 240 2.53 3.11 7.74
CA ASP A 240 3.40 2.52 8.76
C ASP A 240 4.87 2.50 8.34
N ARG A 241 5.15 1.91 7.17
CA ARG A 241 6.52 1.82 6.64
C ARG A 241 7.15 3.20 6.46
N VAL A 242 6.36 4.17 6.01
CA VAL A 242 6.82 5.56 5.81
C VAL A 242 7.14 6.25 7.14
N ILE A 243 6.30 6.07 8.17
CA ILE A 243 6.53 6.63 9.50
C ILE A 243 7.75 5.98 10.16
N SER A 244 7.85 4.65 10.11
CA SER A 244 8.98 3.89 10.65
C SER A 244 10.30 4.32 10.00
N ALA A 245 10.34 4.38 8.66
CA ALA A 245 11.52 4.83 7.93
C ALA A 245 11.90 6.29 8.26
N PHE A 246 10.92 7.15 8.53
CA PHE A 246 11.18 8.54 8.96
C PHE A 246 11.84 8.58 10.35
N PHE A 247 11.38 7.77 11.30
CA PHE A 247 11.99 7.70 12.63
C PHE A 247 13.41 7.14 12.56
N ASP A 248 13.63 6.07 11.80
CA ASP A 248 14.97 5.49 11.59
C ASP A 248 15.94 6.51 10.98
N LEU A 249 15.49 7.26 9.96
CA LEU A 249 16.28 8.33 9.34
C LEU A 249 16.60 9.45 10.33
N THR A 250 15.63 9.82 11.17
CA THR A 250 15.79 10.87 12.18
C THR A 250 16.78 10.44 13.27
N ILE A 251 16.69 9.20 13.75
CA ILE A 251 17.66 8.64 14.72
C ILE A 251 19.05 8.61 14.10
N GLY A 252 19.20 8.03 12.91
CA GLY A 252 20.49 7.91 12.24
C GLY A 252 21.16 9.26 11.98
N SER A 253 20.40 10.25 11.52
CA SER A 253 20.91 11.61 11.28
C SER A 253 21.30 12.34 12.57
N LEU A 254 20.51 12.22 13.64
CA LEU A 254 20.87 12.80 14.94
C LEU A 254 22.07 12.11 15.58
N THR A 255 22.16 10.77 15.52
CA THR A 255 23.33 10.03 16.00
C THR A 255 24.59 10.44 15.25
N LEU A 256 24.52 10.60 13.93
CA LEU A 256 25.63 11.10 13.12
C LEU A 256 26.04 12.52 13.53
N LEU A 257 25.07 13.42 13.76
CA LEU A 257 25.31 14.77 14.23
C LEU A 257 26.00 14.80 15.59
N CYS A 258 25.61 13.90 16.52
CA CYS A 258 26.24 13.77 17.83
C CYS A 258 27.65 13.16 17.76
N LEU A 259 27.90 12.22 16.85
CA LEU A 259 29.21 11.58 16.69
C LEU A 259 30.25 12.48 16.03
N LEU A 260 29.83 13.42 15.19
CA LEU A 260 30.72 14.35 14.49
C LEU A 260 31.65 15.17 15.41
N PRO A 261 31.16 15.86 16.47
CA PRO A 261 32.02 16.59 17.40
C PRO A 261 32.92 15.66 18.23
N ILE A 262 32.44 14.47 18.56
CA ILE A 262 33.24 13.45 19.26
C ILE A 262 34.43 13.05 18.38
N LEU A 263 34.19 12.72 17.12
CA LEU A 263 35.25 12.38 16.17
C LEU A 263 36.22 13.54 15.98
N ALA A 264 35.72 14.79 15.96
CA ALA A 264 36.57 15.98 15.83
C ALA A 264 37.57 16.11 16.98
N THR A 265 37.20 15.71 18.20
CA THR A 265 38.12 15.71 19.35
C THR A 265 39.20 14.63 19.27
N LEU A 266 38.94 13.55 18.53
CA LEU A 266 39.84 12.40 18.42
C LEU A 266 40.83 12.59 17.27
N SER A 267 40.34 12.97 16.10
CA SER A 267 41.15 13.14 14.90
C SER A 267 40.45 14.03 13.89
N GLY A 268 40.85 15.30 13.82
CA GLY A 268 40.25 16.26 12.88
C GLY A 268 40.33 15.84 11.41
N GLU A 269 41.39 15.13 11.02
CA GLU A 269 41.58 14.65 9.64
C GLU A 269 40.51 13.61 9.22
N LEU A 270 40.25 12.59 10.06
CA LEU A 270 39.21 11.60 9.77
C LEU A 270 37.83 12.23 9.79
N THR A 271 37.59 13.20 10.68
CA THR A 271 36.33 13.93 10.72
C THR A 271 36.05 14.69 9.43
N CYS A 272 37.05 15.36 8.85
CA CYS A 272 36.92 16.04 7.56
C CYS A 272 36.57 15.06 6.43
N ILE A 273 37.21 13.88 6.41
CA ILE A 273 36.92 12.84 5.40
C ILE A 273 35.48 12.34 5.56
N ILE A 274 35.04 12.04 6.77
CA ILE A 274 33.68 11.57 7.05
C ILE A 274 32.66 12.66 6.70
N ALA A 275 32.90 13.91 7.09
CA ALA A 275 32.02 15.04 6.78
C ALA A 275 31.84 15.25 5.27
N LEU A 276 32.87 14.98 4.46
CA LEU A 276 32.79 15.00 3.00
C LEU A 276 32.07 13.77 2.43
N ALA A 277 32.27 12.60 3.03
CA ALA A 277 31.67 11.34 2.56
C ALA A 277 30.15 11.28 2.81
N VAL A 278 29.67 11.77 3.95
CA VAL A 278 28.25 11.76 4.34
C VAL A 278 27.31 12.32 3.25
N PRO A 279 27.50 13.53 2.70
CA PRO A 279 26.61 14.06 1.67
C PRO A 279 26.66 13.25 0.37
N VAL A 280 27.81 12.66 0.02
CA VAL A 280 27.94 11.76 -1.14
C VAL A 280 27.09 10.52 -0.93
N PHE A 281 27.22 9.86 0.22
CA PHE A 281 26.39 8.70 0.56
C PHE A 281 24.90 9.04 0.64
N LEU A 282 24.54 10.18 1.22
CA LEU A 282 23.15 10.64 1.28
C LEU A 282 22.59 10.85 -0.13
N SER A 283 23.36 11.47 -1.04
CA SER A 283 22.95 11.67 -2.44
C SER A 283 22.74 10.33 -3.17
N MET A 284 23.60 9.35 -2.91
CA MET A 284 23.50 8.01 -3.49
C MET A 284 22.28 7.26 -2.94
N GLN A 285 22.02 7.33 -1.63
CA GLN A 285 20.85 6.73 -0.99
C GLN A 285 19.54 7.33 -1.51
N LEU A 286 19.48 8.65 -1.74
CA LEU A 286 18.30 9.30 -2.32
C LEU A 286 18.02 8.81 -3.75
N ARG A 287 19.07 8.63 -4.57
CA ARG A 287 18.92 8.06 -5.91
C ARG A 287 18.48 6.60 -5.89
N LEU A 288 19.11 5.79 -5.03
CA LEU A 288 18.74 4.38 -4.87
C LEU A 288 17.31 4.25 -4.35
N GLY A 289 16.91 5.11 -3.42
CA GLY A 289 15.56 5.20 -2.88
C GLY A 289 14.51 5.54 -3.94
N ALA A 290 14.82 6.47 -4.87
CA ALA A 290 13.93 6.76 -5.99
C ALA A 290 13.77 5.55 -6.93
N PHE A 291 14.86 4.82 -7.18
CA PHE A 291 14.83 3.61 -7.98
C PHE A 291 14.03 2.49 -7.31
N THR A 292 14.27 2.23 -6.01
CA THR A 292 13.52 1.21 -5.27
C THR A 292 12.05 1.58 -5.12
N ALA A 293 11.71 2.87 -5.00
CA ALA A 293 10.33 3.33 -5.01
C ALA A 293 9.63 3.01 -6.35
N LYS A 294 10.28 3.29 -7.49
CA LYS A 294 9.74 2.93 -8.82
C LYS A 294 9.57 1.41 -8.97
N ALA A 295 10.55 0.62 -8.50
CA ALA A 295 10.45 -0.84 -8.54
C ALA A 295 9.34 -1.39 -7.62
N ALA A 296 9.15 -0.81 -6.44
CA ALA A 296 8.09 -1.20 -5.51
C ALA A 296 6.70 -0.84 -6.05
N GLU A 297 6.58 0.28 -6.77
CA GLU A 297 5.36 0.67 -7.47
C GLU A 297 5.00 -0.35 -8.56
N MET A 298 5.95 -0.70 -9.43
CA MET A 298 5.75 -1.74 -10.45
C MET A 298 5.34 -3.10 -9.86
N LEU A 299 5.93 -3.47 -8.71
CA LEU A 299 5.59 -4.71 -8.03
C LEU A 299 4.17 -4.68 -7.44
N ARG A 300 3.76 -3.55 -6.86
CA ARG A 300 2.39 -3.37 -6.33
C ARG A 300 1.36 -3.41 -7.45
N ASP A 301 1.62 -2.77 -8.57
CA ASP A 301 0.72 -2.80 -9.72
C ASP A 301 0.55 -4.23 -10.26
N ALA A 302 1.66 -4.99 -10.32
CA ALA A 302 1.62 -6.40 -10.68
C ALA A 302 0.85 -7.27 -9.65
N GLU A 303 1.02 -7.00 -8.35
CA GLU A 303 0.30 -7.69 -7.28
C GLU A 303 -1.20 -7.39 -7.32
N ALA A 304 -1.59 -6.14 -7.55
CA ALA A 304 -2.99 -5.73 -7.68
C ALA A 304 -3.67 -6.41 -8.88
N LEU A 305 -2.97 -6.47 -10.04
CA LEU A 305 -3.44 -7.19 -11.23
C LEU A 305 -3.60 -8.68 -10.93
N PHE A 306 -2.61 -9.29 -10.26
CA PHE A 306 -2.66 -10.70 -9.88
C PHE A 306 -3.82 -11.02 -8.93
N MET A 307 -4.04 -10.20 -7.89
CA MET A 307 -5.16 -10.37 -6.96
C MET A 307 -6.51 -10.26 -7.66
N ARG A 308 -6.64 -9.31 -8.60
CA ARG A 308 -7.84 -9.18 -9.44
C ARG A 308 -8.10 -10.44 -10.27
N LEU A 309 -7.07 -10.99 -10.93
CA LEU A 309 -7.19 -12.22 -11.70
C LEU A 309 -7.58 -13.43 -10.82
N ILE A 310 -7.06 -13.50 -9.59
CA ILE A 310 -7.47 -14.54 -8.63
C ILE A 310 -8.94 -14.41 -8.30
N GLU A 311 -9.41 -13.20 -7.99
CA GLU A 311 -10.80 -12.96 -7.62
C GLU A 311 -11.76 -13.29 -8.77
N GLU A 312 -11.46 -12.83 -9.99
CA GLU A 312 -12.23 -13.16 -11.19
C GLU A 312 -12.30 -14.67 -11.42
N ASN A 313 -11.18 -15.38 -11.25
CA ASN A 313 -11.12 -16.84 -11.36
C ASN A 313 -11.89 -17.56 -10.25
N LEU A 314 -11.87 -17.07 -9.01
CA LEU A 314 -12.62 -17.64 -7.89
C LEU A 314 -14.13 -17.46 -8.07
N VAL A 315 -14.57 -16.28 -8.53
CA VAL A 315 -15.98 -16.03 -8.86
C VAL A 315 -16.41 -16.95 -10.01
N TYR A 316 -15.61 -17.06 -11.07
CA TYR A 316 -15.86 -17.97 -12.18
C TYR A 316 -15.92 -19.44 -11.74
N ALA A 317 -15.01 -19.88 -10.86
CA ALA A 317 -15.01 -21.23 -10.32
C ALA A 317 -16.27 -21.49 -9.48
N ARG A 318 -16.74 -20.52 -8.69
CA ARG A 318 -17.95 -20.63 -7.87
C ARG A 318 -19.22 -20.67 -8.73
N THR A 319 -19.32 -19.86 -9.78
CA THR A 319 -20.46 -19.91 -10.71
C THR A 319 -20.48 -21.23 -11.49
N LYS A 320 -19.32 -21.68 -11.96
CA LYS A 320 -19.15 -22.99 -12.61
C LYS A 320 -19.54 -24.14 -11.67
N ALA A 321 -19.07 -24.14 -10.42
CA ALA A 321 -19.43 -25.16 -9.43
C ALA A 321 -20.95 -25.19 -9.18
N ARG A 322 -21.61 -24.03 -9.04
CA ARG A 322 -23.08 -23.98 -8.92
C ARG A 322 -23.77 -24.53 -10.17
N ALA A 323 -23.29 -24.21 -11.37
CA ALA A 323 -23.83 -24.73 -12.62
C ALA A 323 -23.72 -26.26 -12.73
N TYR A 324 -22.72 -26.89 -12.11
CA TYR A 324 -22.60 -28.36 -12.05
C TYR A 324 -23.43 -29.01 -10.93
N VAL A 325 -23.68 -28.31 -9.82
CA VAL A 325 -24.47 -28.86 -8.69
C VAL A 325 -25.98 -28.83 -8.98
N VAL A 326 -26.48 -27.81 -9.68
CA VAL A 326 -27.90 -27.67 -10.03
C VAL A 326 -28.46 -28.84 -10.88
N PRO A 327 -27.77 -29.36 -11.91
CA PRO A 327 -28.30 -30.49 -12.68
C PRO A 327 -28.35 -31.79 -11.87
N HIS A 328 -27.47 -31.98 -10.88
CA HIS A 328 -27.52 -33.18 -10.02
C HIS A 328 -28.72 -33.16 -9.06
N GLN A 329 -29.04 -32.02 -8.45
CA GLN A 329 -30.23 -31.92 -7.58
C GLN A 329 -31.55 -31.97 -8.36
N CYS A 330 -31.60 -31.44 -9.59
CA CYS A 330 -32.76 -31.62 -10.47
C CYS A 330 -32.93 -33.08 -10.92
N PHE A 331 -31.83 -33.82 -11.12
CA PHE A 331 -31.88 -35.25 -11.43
C PHE A 331 -32.34 -36.09 -10.24
N GLU A 332 -31.87 -35.80 -9.02
CA GLU A 332 -32.32 -36.49 -7.80
C GLU A 332 -33.80 -36.24 -7.53
N ASN A 333 -34.28 -34.99 -7.64
CA ASN A 333 -35.70 -34.69 -7.42
C ASN A 333 -36.61 -35.31 -8.49
N ARG A 334 -36.18 -35.35 -9.77
CA ARG A 334 -36.92 -36.09 -10.81
C ARG A 334 -36.87 -37.61 -10.60
N ALA A 335 -35.75 -38.15 -10.15
CA ALA A 335 -35.65 -39.58 -9.85
C ALA A 335 -36.58 -39.98 -8.68
N ILE A 336 -36.71 -39.11 -7.68
CA ILE A 336 -37.64 -39.29 -6.55
C ILE A 336 -39.10 -39.15 -7.00
N GLU A 337 -39.44 -38.20 -7.87
CA GLU A 337 -40.78 -38.11 -8.49
C GLU A 337 -41.12 -39.33 -9.36
N TYR A 338 -40.16 -39.82 -10.17
CA TYR A 338 -40.36 -41.02 -10.97
C TYR A 338 -40.53 -42.27 -10.08
N LEU A 339 -39.70 -42.43 -9.05
CA LEU A 339 -39.82 -43.55 -8.11
C LEU A 339 -41.10 -43.51 -7.29
N SER A 340 -41.57 -42.33 -6.86
CA SER A 340 -42.83 -42.20 -6.13
C SER A 340 -44.05 -42.45 -7.03
N SER A 341 -44.00 -42.06 -8.31
CA SER A 341 -45.05 -42.39 -9.29
C SER A 341 -45.10 -43.88 -9.65
N PHE A 342 -43.96 -44.58 -9.60
CA PHE A 342 -43.86 -46.01 -9.90
C PHE A 342 -44.23 -46.89 -8.70
N LEU A 343 -44.04 -46.38 -7.47
CA LEU A 343 -44.36 -47.07 -6.23
C LEU A 343 -45.75 -46.72 -5.67
N ALA A 344 -46.50 -45.83 -6.32
CA ALA A 344 -47.90 -45.60 -5.99
C ALA A 344 -48.70 -46.89 -6.30
N PRO A 345 -49.16 -47.65 -5.29
CA PRO A 345 -49.92 -48.85 -5.52
C PRO A 345 -51.28 -48.46 -6.10
N SER A 346 -51.68 -49.12 -7.19
CA SER A 346 -53.05 -49.03 -7.70
C SER A 346 -54.01 -49.70 -6.70
N GLU A 347 -54.38 -48.99 -5.64
CA GLU A 347 -55.44 -49.35 -4.70
C GLU A 347 -56.82 -49.23 -5.35
N THR A 348 -57.09 -49.99 -6.41
CA THR A 348 -58.45 -50.17 -6.93
C THR A 348 -58.62 -51.56 -7.52
N ALA A 349 -58.47 -52.59 -6.70
CA ALA A 349 -59.12 -53.89 -6.88
C ALA A 349 -58.73 -54.75 -5.67
N TRP A 350 -59.61 -55.66 -5.26
CA TRP A 350 -59.37 -56.67 -4.23
C TRP A 350 -59.66 -56.27 -2.78
N PHE A 351 -60.91 -55.92 -2.49
CA PHE A 351 -61.59 -56.55 -1.35
C PHE A 351 -63.00 -56.93 -1.78
N GLY A 352 -63.07 -58.12 -2.38
CA GLY A 352 -64.31 -58.86 -2.56
C GLY A 352 -64.76 -59.44 -1.22
N ALA A 353 -66.08 -59.47 -1.06
CA ALA A 353 -66.83 -59.98 0.07
C ALA A 353 -66.33 -61.33 0.62
N VAL A 354 -66.31 -61.44 1.95
CA VAL A 354 -66.53 -62.70 2.64
C VAL A 354 -67.53 -62.42 3.77
N ASP A 355 -68.75 -62.88 3.52
CA ASP A 355 -69.79 -63.10 4.53
C ASP A 355 -69.41 -64.30 5.43
N GLU A 356 -69.97 -64.26 6.65
CA GLU A 356 -70.10 -65.27 7.73
C GLU A 356 -69.32 -65.02 9.03
#